data_AF-A0A524B9C7-F1
#
_entry.id   AF-A0A524B9C7-F1
#
_cell.length_a   1.000
_cell.length_b   1.000
_cell.length_c   1.000
_cell.angle_alpha   90.00
_cell.angle_beta   90.00
_cell.angle_gamma   90.00
#
_symmetry.space_group_name_H-M   'P 1'
#
loop_
_entity.id
_entity.type
_entity.pdbx_description
1 polymer ?
#
loop_
_entity_poly.entity_id
_entity_poly.type
_entity_poly.pdbx_seq_one_letter_code
_entity_poly.pdbx_strand_id
1 'polypeptide(L)'
;MKRHLPVLLIGAFLAFAVALVFRLVPDDFPLENGGRIVLFLVAAITAPVFVFSIRPITRLLSIGHRYAASIATLGALTFDSIASGFAPQLYGHQGPGAVIVLASIVFGGVGIVTCDLLIPDKNHEPHDTKG
;
A
#
# COMPACT_ATOMS: atom_id res chain seq x y z
N MET A 1 -1.87 2.26 -23.41
CA MET A 1 -2.48 1.25 -22.51
C MET A 1 -1.50 0.21 -21.94
N LYS A 2 -0.63 -0.45 -22.73
CA LYS A 2 0.23 -1.55 -22.25
C LYS A 2 1.22 -1.21 -21.10
N ARG A 3 1.62 0.06 -20.93
CA ARG A 3 2.59 0.49 -19.89
C ARG A 3 2.00 0.69 -18.48
N HIS A 4 0.68 0.84 -18.34
CA HIS A 4 0.04 1.10 -17.03
C HIS A 4 -0.62 -0.14 -16.40
N LEU A 5 -0.90 -1.16 -17.23
CA LEU A 5 -1.41 -2.45 -16.78
C LEU A 5 -0.58 -3.08 -15.63
N PRO A 6 0.77 -3.05 -15.67
CA PRO A 6 1.57 -3.66 -14.61
C PRO A 6 1.42 -2.93 -13.27
N VAL A 7 1.33 -1.60 -13.28
CA VAL A 7 1.15 -0.78 -12.06
C VAL A 7 -0.20 -1.06 -11.43
N LEU A 8 -1.24 -1.20 -12.25
CA LEU A 8 -2.58 -1.55 -11.80
C LEU A 8 -2.61 -2.95 -11.19
N LEU A 9 -1.97 -3.94 -11.83
CA LEU A 9 -1.87 -5.30 -11.30
C LEU A 9 -1.10 -5.36 -9.98
N ILE A 10 -0.01 -4.60 -9.84
CA ILE A 10 0.74 -4.48 -8.59
C ILE A 10 -0.14 -3.89 -7.49
N GLY A 11 -0.86 -2.81 -7.77
CA GLY A 11 -1.78 -2.20 -6.81
C GLY A 11 -2.92 -3.14 -6.39
N ALA A 12 -3.52 -3.84 -7.35
CA ALA A 12 -4.59 -4.81 -7.08
C ALA A 12 -4.09 -6.00 -6.26
N PHE A 13 -2.90 -6.52 -6.58
CA PHE A 13 -2.26 -7.59 -5.82
C PHE A 13 -1.92 -7.15 -4.40
N LEU A 14 -1.41 -5.93 -4.23
CA LEU A 14 -1.12 -5.36 -2.92
C LEU A 14 -2.38 -5.24 -2.06
N ALA A 15 -3.44 -4.62 -2.59
CA ALA A 15 -4.73 -4.46 -1.89
C ALA A 15 -5.29 -5.82 -1.47
N PHE A 16 -5.27 -6.80 -2.38
CA PHE A 16 -5.73 -8.15 -2.10
C PHE A 16 -4.88 -8.86 -1.02
N ALA A 17 -3.55 -8.76 -1.09
CA ALA A 17 -2.66 -9.35 -0.10
C ALA A 17 -2.87 -8.74 1.29
N VAL A 18 -3.02 -7.41 1.36
CA VAL A 18 -3.34 -6.70 2.61
C VAL A 18 -4.67 -7.17 3.18
N ALA A 19 -5.73 -7.22 2.36
CA ALA A 19 -7.04 -7.69 2.81
C ALA A 19 -7.00 -9.14 3.35
N LEU A 20 -6.22 -10.03 2.70
CA LEU A 20 -6.01 -11.40 3.18
C LEU A 20 -5.32 -11.45 4.55
N VAL A 21 -4.28 -10.66 4.76
CA VAL A 21 -3.57 -10.59 6.04
C VAL A 21 -4.51 -10.12 7.15
N PHE A 22 -5.27 -9.04 6.91
CA PHE A 22 -6.21 -8.52 7.90
C PHE A 22 -7.37 -9.47 8.20
N ARG A 23 -7.78 -10.29 7.23
CA ARG A 23 -8.79 -11.34 7.45
C ARG A 23 -8.32 -12.45 8.39
N LEU A 24 -7.01 -12.63 8.56
CA LEU A 24 -6.43 -13.60 9.49
C LEU A 24 -6.23 -13.02 10.90
N VAL A 25 -6.42 -11.70 11.07
CA VAL A 25 -6.35 -11.04 12.38
C VAL A 25 -7.63 -11.35 13.16
N PRO A 26 -7.55 -11.76 14.44
CA PRO A 26 -8.74 -11.97 15.27
C PRO A 26 -9.55 -10.69 15.46
N ASP A 27 -10.87 -10.78 15.49
CA ASP A 27 -11.78 -9.62 15.52
C ASP A 27 -11.58 -8.70 16.74
N ASP A 28 -11.16 -9.26 17.87
CA ASP A 28 -10.92 -8.51 19.11
C ASP A 28 -9.58 -7.76 19.09
N PHE A 29 -8.65 -8.18 18.24
CA PHE A 29 -7.27 -7.69 18.23
C PHE A 29 -7.18 -6.18 17.94
N PRO A 30 -7.92 -5.58 16.97
CA PRO A 30 -7.88 -4.14 16.76
C PRO A 30 -8.59 -3.35 17.87
N LEU A 31 -9.44 -4.00 18.65
CA LEU A 31 -10.16 -3.33 19.75
C LEU A 31 -9.26 -3.14 20.97
N GLU A 32 -8.30 -4.03 21.19
CA GLU A 32 -7.31 -3.91 22.25
C GLU A 32 -6.22 -2.88 21.96
N ASN A 33 -5.79 -2.12 22.98
CA ASN A 33 -4.72 -1.12 22.82
C ASN A 33 -3.40 -1.74 22.32
N GLY A 34 -3.08 -2.95 22.79
CA GLY A 34 -1.89 -3.69 22.36
C GLY A 34 -1.95 -4.04 20.87
N GLY A 35 -3.07 -4.58 20.41
CA GLY A 35 -3.24 -4.93 19.00
C GLY A 35 -3.24 -3.71 18.08
N ARG A 36 -3.81 -2.56 18.50
CA ARG A 36 -3.68 -1.29 17.77
C ARG A 36 -2.22 -0.90 17.56
N ILE A 37 -1.42 -0.89 18.62
CA ILE A 37 0.01 -0.53 18.54
C ILE A 37 0.73 -1.46 17.56
N VAL A 38 0.46 -2.77 17.64
CA VAL A 38 1.06 -3.75 16.73
C VAL A 38 0.65 -3.49 15.28
N LEU A 39 -0.63 -3.24 15.00
CA LEU A 39 -1.10 -2.95 13.63
C LEU A 39 -0.40 -1.73 13.02
N PHE A 40 -0.28 -0.63 13.78
CA PHE A 40 0.40 0.58 13.31
C PHE A 40 1.91 0.39 13.17
N LEU A 41 2.56 -0.36 14.07
CA LEU A 41 3.98 -0.69 13.96
C LEU A 41 4.26 -1.57 12.73
N VAL A 42 3.44 -2.59 12.50
CA VAL A 42 3.56 -3.45 11.31
C VAL A 42 3.37 -2.61 10.05
N ALA A 43 2.36 -1.73 10.01
CA ALA A 43 2.16 -0.81 8.89
C ALA A 43 3.37 0.10 8.66
N ALA A 44 3.95 0.66 9.73
CA ALA A 44 5.13 1.53 9.68
C ALA A 44 6.38 0.80 9.12
N ILE A 45 6.58 -0.46 9.49
CA ILE A 45 7.73 -1.27 9.04
C ILE A 45 7.50 -1.80 7.62
N THR A 46 6.26 -2.17 7.28
CA THR A 46 5.92 -2.72 5.97
C THR A 46 6.11 -1.68 4.86
N ALA A 47 5.84 -0.41 5.15
CA ALA A 47 5.98 0.68 4.20
C ALA A 47 7.38 0.77 3.53
N PRO A 48 8.50 0.92 4.28
CA PRO A 48 9.83 0.95 3.67
C PRO A 48 10.19 -0.39 3.02
N VAL A 49 9.84 -1.52 3.65
CA VAL A 49 10.12 -2.87 3.10
C VAL A 49 9.46 -3.05 1.72
N PHE A 50 8.22 -2.61 1.58
CA PHE A 50 7.49 -2.66 0.32
C PHE A 50 8.17 -1.80 -0.76
N VAL A 51 8.55 -0.55 -0.44
CA VAL A 51 9.25 0.34 -1.38
C VAL A 51 10.57 -0.28 -1.85
N PHE A 52 11.37 -0.84 -0.94
CA PHE A 52 12.63 -1.51 -1.29
C PHE A 52 12.41 -2.75 -2.16
N SER A 53 11.32 -3.49 -1.95
CA SER A 53 11.02 -4.72 -2.68
C SER A 53 10.41 -4.46 -4.06
N ILE A 54 9.58 -3.41 -4.20
CA ILE A 54 8.86 -3.14 -5.44
C ILE A 54 9.71 -2.38 -6.47
N ARG A 55 10.66 -1.55 -6.03
CA ARG A 55 11.58 -0.82 -6.92
C ARG A 55 12.40 -1.68 -7.88
N PRO A 56 13.02 -2.80 -7.48
CA PRO A 56 13.71 -3.67 -8.44
C PRO A 56 12.72 -4.31 -9.42
N ILE A 57 11.50 -4.64 -8.98
CA ILE A 57 10.46 -5.24 -9.82
C ILE A 57 9.96 -4.23 -10.87
N THR A 58 9.69 -2.99 -10.48
CA THR A 58 9.27 -1.94 -11.42
C THR A 58 10.36 -1.57 -12.42
N ARG A 59 11.63 -1.61 -11.99
CA ARG A 59 12.79 -1.49 -12.89
C ARG A 59 12.87 -2.64 -13.89
N LEU A 60 12.74 -3.89 -13.43
CA LEU A 60 12.75 -5.08 -14.30
C LEU A 60 11.65 -5.00 -15.37
N LEU A 61 10.47 -4.50 -14.97
CA LEU A 61 9.33 -4.34 -15.85
C LEU A 61 9.42 -3.09 -16.77
N SER A 62 10.54 -2.34 -16.75
CA SER A 62 10.74 -1.10 -17.51
C SER A 62 9.61 -0.07 -17.31
N ILE A 63 8.98 -0.10 -16.14
CA ILE A 63 7.98 0.87 -15.72
C ILE A 63 8.78 2.08 -15.25
N GLY A 64 9.30 2.88 -16.18
CA GLY A 64 10.13 4.06 -15.93
C GLY A 64 9.35 5.20 -15.25
N HIS A 65 8.77 4.93 -14.09
CA HIS A 65 8.06 5.91 -13.28
C HIS A 65 8.62 5.89 -11.87
N ARG A 66 9.34 6.96 -11.54
CA ARG A 66 9.82 7.30 -10.20
C ARG A 66 8.76 7.16 -9.10
N TYR A 67 7.47 7.23 -9.47
CA TYR A 67 6.32 7.16 -8.56
C TYR A 67 5.43 5.92 -8.75
N ALA A 68 5.92 4.85 -9.38
CA ALA A 68 5.11 3.65 -9.65
C ALA A 68 4.54 3.02 -8.36
N ALA A 69 5.33 2.98 -7.29
CA ALA A 69 4.88 2.45 -5.99
C ALA A 69 3.82 3.38 -5.37
N SER A 70 4.04 4.70 -5.41
CA SER A 70 3.05 5.69 -4.96
C SER A 70 1.73 5.59 -5.72
N ILE A 71 1.76 5.48 -7.06
CA ILE A 71 0.55 5.37 -7.89
C ILE A 71 -0.20 4.07 -7.62
N ALA A 72 0.52 2.95 -7.53
CA ALA A 72 -0.08 1.65 -7.18
C ALA A 72 -0.74 1.70 -5.79
N THR A 73 -0.08 2.34 -4.83
CA THR A 73 -0.58 2.48 -3.45
C THR A 73 -1.80 3.39 -3.38
N LEU A 74 -1.80 4.53 -4.09
CA LEU A 74 -2.98 5.41 -4.17
C LEU A 74 -4.17 4.70 -4.82
N GLY A 75 -3.93 3.91 -5.87
CA GLY A 75 -4.96 3.07 -6.48
C GLY A 75 -5.52 2.04 -5.50
N ALA A 76 -4.65 1.36 -4.75
CA ALA A 76 -5.04 0.43 -3.69
C ALA A 76 -5.86 1.13 -2.59
N LEU A 77 -5.40 2.25 -2.04
CA LEU A 77 -6.12 3.01 -1.02
C LEU A 77 -7.49 3.52 -1.49
N THR A 78 -7.58 3.91 -2.76
CA THR A 78 -8.86 4.33 -3.37
C THR A 78 -9.82 3.14 -3.44
N PHE A 79 -9.32 1.98 -3.90
CA PHE A 79 -10.09 0.76 -3.88
C PHE A 79 -10.51 0.37 -2.46
N ASP A 80 -9.60 0.41 -1.50
CA ASP A 80 -9.85 0.03 -0.11
C ASP A 80 -10.89 0.95 0.54
N SER A 81 -10.84 2.25 0.26
CA SER A 81 -11.83 3.23 0.72
C SER A 81 -13.22 2.92 0.16
N ILE A 82 -13.32 2.67 -1.15
CA ILE A 82 -14.58 2.26 -1.79
C ILE A 82 -15.07 0.94 -1.20
N ALA A 83 -14.21 -0.07 -1.14
CA ALA A 83 -14.51 -1.40 -0.62
C ALA A 83 -14.98 -1.35 0.84
N SER A 84 -14.38 -0.50 1.67
CA SER A 84 -14.81 -0.30 3.06
C SER A 84 -16.19 0.33 3.19
N GLY A 85 -16.58 1.20 2.25
CA GLY A 85 -17.90 1.85 2.24
C GLY A 85 -19.02 0.95 1.74
N PHE A 86 -18.72 0.02 0.82
CA PHE A 86 -19.71 -0.90 0.22
C PHE A 86 -19.73 -2.29 0.88
N ALA A 87 -18.58 -2.80 1.31
CA ALA A 87 -18.41 -4.17 1.80
C ALA A 87 -17.28 -4.24 2.87
N PRO A 88 -17.44 -3.62 4.04
CA PRO A 88 -16.42 -3.61 5.11
C PRO A 88 -16.05 -5.01 5.61
N GLN A 89 -16.95 -5.98 5.40
CA GLN A 89 -16.77 -7.41 5.68
C GLN A 89 -15.58 -8.05 4.93
N LEU A 90 -15.10 -7.43 3.85
CA LEU A 90 -13.94 -7.91 3.09
C LEU A 90 -12.68 -8.02 3.96
N TYR A 91 -12.58 -7.19 5.00
CA TYR A 91 -11.47 -7.19 5.95
C TYR A 91 -11.71 -8.08 7.18
N GLY A 92 -12.80 -8.87 7.18
CA GLY A 92 -13.17 -9.77 8.27
C GLY A 92 -13.84 -9.08 9.47
N HIS A 93 -13.72 -7.76 9.60
CA HIS A 93 -14.11 -7.03 10.80
C HIS A 93 -15.36 -6.18 10.57
N GLN A 94 -16.14 -5.93 11.62
CA GLN A 94 -17.27 -4.99 11.60
C GLN A 94 -17.17 -3.96 12.74
N GLY A 95 -17.92 -2.86 12.60
CA GLY A 95 -18.00 -1.81 13.63
C GLY A 95 -16.65 -1.13 13.90
N PRO A 96 -16.29 -0.83 15.15
CA PRO A 96 -15.08 -0.08 15.49
C PRO A 96 -13.77 -0.76 15.04
N GLY A 97 -13.72 -2.10 15.02
CA GLY A 97 -12.54 -2.85 14.58
C GLY A 97 -12.22 -2.62 13.10
N ALA A 98 -13.25 -2.56 12.25
CA ALA A 98 -13.10 -2.28 10.82
C ALA A 98 -12.51 -0.88 10.56
N VAL A 99 -12.91 0.11 11.35
CA VAL A 99 -12.40 1.49 11.25
C VAL A 99 -10.92 1.55 11.62
N ILE A 100 -10.51 0.82 12.66
CA ILE A 100 -9.12 0.76 13.11
C ILE A 100 -8.24 0.05 12.07
N VAL A 101 -8.74 -1.06 11.51
CA VAL A 101 -8.06 -1.77 10.41
C VAL A 101 -7.89 -0.85 9.21
N LEU A 102 -8.96 -0.18 8.77
CA LEU A 102 -8.88 0.79 7.66
C LEU A 102 -7.88 1.91 7.97
N ALA A 103 -7.90 2.47 9.18
CA ALA A 103 -6.97 3.52 9.60
C ALA A 103 -5.51 3.03 9.53
N SER A 104 -5.24 1.78 9.93
CA SER A 104 -3.90 1.19 9.84
C SER A 104 -3.45 0.96 8.39
N ILE A 105 -4.37 0.57 7.49
CA ILE A 105 -4.11 0.42 6.06
C ILE A 105 -3.77 1.78 5.44
N VAL A 106 -4.57 2.81 5.73
CA VAL A 106 -4.33 4.19 5.28
C VAL A 106 -2.99 4.69 5.78
N PHE A 107 -2.68 4.47 7.06
CA PHE A 107 -1.39 4.85 7.65
C PHE A 107 -0.21 4.16 6.94
N GLY A 108 -0.30 2.85 6.69
CA GLY A 108 0.71 2.11 5.93
C GLY A 108 0.87 2.63 4.51
N GLY A 109 -0.24 2.92 3.82
CA GLY A 109 -0.24 3.48 2.47
C GLY A 109 0.39 4.87 2.39
N VAL A 110 0.08 5.76 3.34
CA VAL A 110 0.76 7.05 3.48
C VAL A 110 2.25 6.85 3.73
N GLY A 111 2.62 5.91 4.61
CA GLY A 111 4.01 5.54 4.85
C GLY A 111 4.74 5.10 3.58
N ILE A 112 4.11 4.28 2.74
CA ILE A 112 4.67 3.85 1.45
C ILE A 112 4.92 5.05 0.55
N VAL A 113 3.94 5.94 0.40
CA VAL A 113 4.07 7.16 -0.43
C VAL A 113 5.20 8.04 0.11
N THR A 114 5.25 8.27 1.43
CA THR A 114 6.32 9.06 2.05
C THR A 114 7.69 8.43 1.84
N CYS A 115 7.84 7.11 2.04
CA CYS A 115 9.09 6.40 1.78
C CYS A 115 9.50 6.47 0.31
N ASP A 116 8.54 6.32 -0.61
CA ASP A 116 8.82 6.39 -2.04
C ASP A 116 9.27 7.79 -2.48
N LEU A 117 8.70 8.84 -1.89
CA LEU A 117 9.12 10.23 -2.13
C LEU A 117 10.50 10.55 -1.52
N LEU A 118 10.77 10.05 -0.31
CA LEU A 118 12.00 10.38 0.43
C LEU A 118 13.21 9.56 0.02
N ILE A 119 13.04 8.33 -0.46
CA ILE A 119 14.17 7.48 -0.88
C ILE A 119 14.51 7.84 -2.34
N PRO A 120 15.64 8.51 -2.62
CA PRO A 120 16.00 8.86 -3.98
C PRO A 120 16.25 7.61 -4.82
N ASP A 121 15.63 7.54 -6.00
CA ASP A 121 15.97 6.54 -7.01
C ASP A 121 17.27 6.97 -7.72
N LYS A 122 18.41 6.45 -7.24
CA LYS A 122 19.75 6.80 -7.75
C LYS A 122 19.96 6.55 -9.25
N ASN A 123 19.03 5.85 -9.92
CA ASN A 123 19.15 5.45 -11.31
C ASN A 123 18.14 6.15 -12.24
N HIS A 124 17.30 7.06 -11.72
CA HIS A 124 16.54 7.98 -12.56
C HIS A 124 17.42 9.19 -12.84
N GLU A 125 18.25 9.11 -13.88
CA GLU A 125 18.82 10.32 -14.46
C GLU A 125 17.66 11.22 -14.91
N PRO A 126 17.68 12.52 -14.59
CA PRO A 126 16.75 13.45 -15.21
C PRO A 126 16.96 13.32 -16.71
N HIS A 127 15.87 13.07 -17.46
CA HIS A 127 15.90 13.20 -18.91
C HIS A 127 16.37 14.62 -19.19
N ASP A 128 17.63 14.74 -19.61
CA ASP A 128 18.30 15.98 -19.96
C ASP A 128 17.39 16.69 -20.97
N THR A 129 16.80 17.81 -20.55
CA THR A 129 16.12 18.75 -21.44
C THR A 129 17.18 19.37 -22.33
N LYS A 130 17.56 18.64 -23.37
CA LYS A 130 18.26 19.16 -24.53
C LYS A 130 17.34 18.99 -25.73
N GLY A 131 16.85 20.12 -26.21
CA GLY A 131 15.97 20.27 -27.35
C GLY A 131 15.26 21.62 -27.26
#